data_AF-W6YPZ7-F1
#
_entry.id   AF-W6YPZ7-F1
#
_cell.length_a   1.000
_cell.length_b   1.000
_cell.length_c   1.000
_cell.angle_alpha   90.00
_cell.angle_beta   90.00
_cell.angle_gamma   90.00
#
_symmetry.space_group_name_H-M   'P 1'
#
loop_
_entity.id
_entity.type
_entity.pdbx_description
1 polymer ?
#
loop_
_entity_poly.entity_id
_entity_poly.type
_entity_poly.pdbx_seq_one_letter_code
_entity_poly.pdbx_strand_id
1 'polypeptide(L)'
;MNNFRLSTYKGIAVALTQEEIEKLLNAGSTVERLLDGRVIDRDTKKVLPRQVSCIYQICEQDGAVLLANSLTEAAAIVGLYPDTLSKYLDSEQLNGEFIEIKNHKIKRVCVFS
;
A
#
# COMPACT_ATOMS: atom_id res chain seq x y z
N MET A 1 -19.00 18.47 11.89
CA MET A 1 -17.63 18.78 11.41
C MET A 1 -17.33 20.23 11.74
N ASN A 2 -16.21 20.53 12.39
CA ASN A 2 -15.84 21.90 12.77
C ASN A 2 -15.15 22.63 11.61
N ASN A 3 -15.59 23.86 11.31
CA ASN A 3 -15.01 24.76 10.30
C ASN A 3 -13.69 25.41 10.75
N PHE A 4 -12.92 24.74 11.61
CA PHE A 4 -11.68 25.29 12.13
C PHE A 4 -10.57 25.19 11.09
N ARG A 5 -9.99 26.33 10.72
CA ARG A 5 -8.85 26.43 9.81
C ARG A 5 -7.65 27.00 10.55
N LEU A 6 -6.56 26.24 10.61
CA LEU A 6 -5.30 26.69 11.22
C LEU A 6 -4.79 27.97 10.53
N SER A 7 -4.95 28.07 9.21
CA SER A 7 -4.49 29.23 8.42
C SER A 7 -5.17 30.55 8.75
N THR A 8 -6.35 30.50 9.39
CA THR A 8 -7.09 31.69 9.84
C THR A 8 -7.12 31.83 11.36
N TYR A 9 -6.39 30.98 12.07
CA TYR A 9 -6.35 31.01 13.52
C TYR A 9 -5.58 32.24 14.00
N LYS A 10 -6.28 33.14 14.71
CA LYS A 10 -5.71 34.36 15.30
C LYS A 10 -5.34 34.20 16.78
N GLY A 11 -5.42 32.98 17.32
CA GLY A 11 -5.06 32.74 18.72
C GLY A 11 -3.54 32.75 18.94
N ILE A 12 -3.15 32.76 20.20
CA ILE A 12 -1.74 32.73 20.60
C ILE A 12 -1.20 31.33 20.35
N ALA A 13 -0.10 31.23 19.61
CA ALA A 13 0.62 29.97 19.48
C ALA A 13 1.21 29.60 20.85
N VAL A 14 0.79 28.45 21.38
CA VAL A 14 1.31 27.92 22.65
C VAL A 14 2.36 26.87 22.32
N ALA A 15 3.51 26.95 23.00
CA ALA A 15 4.53 25.92 22.89
C ALA A 15 4.02 24.62 23.50
N LEU A 16 4.41 23.48 22.91
CA LEU A 16 4.11 22.18 23.49
C LEU A 16 4.81 22.07 24.85
N THR A 17 4.08 21.54 25.83
CA THR A 17 4.65 21.14 27.11
C THR A 17 5.57 19.94 26.93
N GLN A 18 6.47 19.72 27.89
CA GLN A 18 7.38 18.57 27.86
C GLN A 18 6.62 17.24 27.79
N GLU A 19 5.49 17.12 28.49
CA GLU A 19 4.62 15.94 28.44
C GLU A 19 4.02 15.70 27.05
N GLU A 20 3.61 16.75 26.35
CA GLU A 20 3.07 16.64 24.99
C GLU A 20 4.16 16.24 23.99
N ILE A 21 5.36 16.79 24.14
CA ILE A 21 6.52 16.39 23.33
C ILE A 21 6.83 14.92 23.56
N GLU A 22 6.89 14.47 24.82
CA GLU A 22 7.15 13.07 25.14
C GLU A 22 6.08 12.13 24.59
N LYS A 23 4.80 12.53 24.61
CA LYS A 23 3.72 11.74 23.98
C LYS A 23 3.92 11.58 22.47
N LEU A 24 4.35 12.64 21.78
CA LEU A 24 4.60 12.59 20.34
C LEU A 24 5.82 11.75 20.00
N LEU A 25 6.90 11.87 20.78
CA LEU A 25 8.14 11.11 20.54
C LEU A 25 7.97 9.62 20.86
N ASN A 26 7.16 9.29 21.85
CA ASN A 26 6.88 7.91 22.24
C ASN A 26 5.67 7.30 21.51
N ALA A 27 5.03 8.06 20.62
CA ALA A 27 3.93 7.54 19.82
C ALA A 27 4.44 6.43 18.90
N GLY A 28 3.84 5.25 18.99
CA GLY A 28 4.17 4.14 18.10
C GLY A 28 3.78 4.46 16.65
N SER A 29 4.46 3.82 15.70
CA SER A 29 4.06 3.89 14.29
C SER A 29 2.61 3.39 14.14
N THR A 30 1.79 4.21 13.50
CA THR A 30 0.42 3.88 13.10
C THR A 30 0.37 3.13 11.77
N VAL A 31 1.50 3.05 11.06
CA VAL A 31 1.60 2.36 9.77
C VAL A 31 2.51 1.15 9.86
N GLU A 32 2.14 0.10 9.13
CA GLU A 32 2.88 -1.15 8.99
C GLU A 32 3.11 -1.39 7.49
N ARG A 33 4.38 -1.61 7.12
CA ARG A 33 4.77 -1.88 5.73
C ARG A 33 4.85 -3.39 5.52
N LEU A 34 4.11 -3.89 4.53
CA LEU A 34 4.10 -5.30 4.16
C LEU A 34 5.23 -5.59 3.16
N LEU A 35 5.65 -6.87 3.11
CA LEU A 35 6.71 -7.33 2.21
C LEU A 35 6.37 -7.16 0.72
N ASP A 36 5.08 -7.11 0.38
CA ASP A 36 4.59 -6.92 -0.98
C ASP A 36 4.52 -5.44 -1.42
N GLY A 37 4.98 -4.52 -0.57
CA GLY A 37 5.01 -3.08 -0.83
C GLY A 37 3.70 -2.34 -0.51
N ARG A 38 2.69 -3.02 0.03
CA ARG A 38 1.52 -2.35 0.60
C ARG A 38 1.84 -1.75 1.97
N VAL A 39 1.09 -0.71 2.31
CA VAL A 39 1.11 -0.10 3.63
C VAL A 39 -0.28 -0.25 4.23
N ILE A 40 -0.34 -0.77 5.46
CA ILE A 40 -1.58 -0.90 6.22
C ILE A 40 -1.54 -0.01 7.46
N ASP A 41 -2.70 0.46 7.86
CA ASP A 41 -2.90 1.06 9.17
C ASP A 41 -2.83 -0.05 10.24
N ARG A 42 -1.99 0.16 11.25
CA ARG A 42 -1.65 -0.85 12.25
C ARG A 42 -2.84 -1.30 13.08
N ASP A 43 -3.77 -0.37 13.36
CA ASP A 43 -4.90 -0.58 14.27
C ASP A 43 -6.11 -1.14 13.52
N THR A 44 -6.45 -0.55 12.37
CA THR A 44 -7.61 -0.95 11.56
C THR A 44 -7.31 -2.07 10.59
N LYS A 45 -6.03 -2.39 10.36
CA LYS A 45 -5.54 -3.34 9.36
C LYS A 45 -5.98 -3.03 7.92
N LYS A 46 -6.42 -1.79 7.66
CA LYS A 46 -6.85 -1.34 6.33
C LYS A 46 -5.64 -0.88 5.51
N VAL A 47 -5.63 -1.21 4.22
CA VAL A 47 -4.64 -0.71 3.27
C VAL A 47 -4.76 0.80 3.13
N LEU A 48 -3.63 1.50 3.11
CA LEU A 48 -3.50 2.94 2.88
C LEU A 48 -3.09 3.20 1.42
N PRO A 49 -4.05 3.39 0.49
CA PRO A 49 -3.78 3.28 -0.95
C PRO A 49 -2.78 4.31 -1.47
N ARG A 50 -2.73 5.50 -0.84
CA ARG A 50 -1.82 6.59 -1.24
C ARG A 50 -0.37 6.38 -0.82
N GLN A 51 -0.10 5.39 0.02
CA GLN A 51 1.23 5.08 0.53
C GLN A 51 1.78 3.76 -0.02
N VAL A 52 1.00 3.04 -0.83
CA VAL A 52 1.41 1.79 -1.47
C VAL A 52 2.52 2.07 -2.48
N SER A 53 3.61 1.32 -2.39
CA SER A 53 4.76 1.40 -3.30
C SER A 53 5.08 0.03 -3.88
N CYS A 54 4.14 -0.53 -4.64
CA CYS A 54 4.31 -1.80 -5.33
C CYS A 54 4.05 -1.66 -6.83
N ILE A 55 4.77 -2.46 -7.60
CA ILE A 55 4.47 -2.75 -9.01
C ILE A 55 4.07 -4.21 -9.17
N TYR A 56 3.53 -4.56 -10.32
CA TYR A 56 3.12 -5.92 -10.65
C TYR A 56 4.07 -6.46 -11.72
N GLN A 57 4.80 -7.51 -11.37
CA GLN A 57 5.64 -8.24 -12.31
C GLN A 57 4.86 -9.39 -12.90
N ILE A 58 4.77 -9.43 -14.23
CA ILE A 58 4.06 -10.45 -14.99
C ILE A 58 5.05 -11.14 -15.91
N CYS A 59 5.19 -12.45 -15.79
CA CYS A 59 6.00 -13.27 -16.69
C CYS A 59 5.08 -14.03 -17.64
N GLU A 60 5.32 -13.88 -18.94
CA GLU A 60 4.67 -14.63 -20.00
C GLU A 60 5.32 -16.00 -20.22
N GLN A 61 4.67 -16.88 -20.99
CA GLN A 61 5.16 -18.24 -21.25
C GLN A 61 6.44 -18.30 -22.08
N ASP A 62 6.66 -17.29 -22.91
CA ASP A 62 7.86 -17.12 -23.73
C ASP A 62 9.05 -16.57 -22.93
N GLY A 63 8.83 -16.22 -21.66
CA GLY A 63 9.83 -15.65 -20.77
C GLY A 63 9.88 -14.12 -20.78
N ALA A 64 9.01 -13.44 -21.53
CA ALA A 64 8.90 -11.98 -21.48
C ALA A 64 8.43 -11.54 -20.08
N VAL A 65 9.00 -10.43 -19.59
CA VAL A 65 8.65 -9.84 -18.30
C VAL A 65 8.03 -8.47 -18.54
N LEU A 66 6.77 -8.32 -18.17
CA LEU A 66 6.02 -7.08 -18.19
C LEU A 66 5.91 -6.52 -16.77
N LEU A 67 6.05 -5.20 -16.65
CA LEU A 67 5.86 -4.48 -15.40
C LEU A 67 4.66 -3.56 -15.53
N ALA A 68 3.70 -3.71 -14.63
CA ALA A 68 2.54 -2.84 -14.54
C ALA A 68 2.60 -1.99 -13.27
N ASN A 69 2.26 -0.71 -13.40
CA ASN A 69 2.31 0.27 -12.31
C ASN A 69 1.04 0.29 -11.47
N SER A 70 -0.03 -0.36 -11.93
CA SER A 70 -1.30 -0.42 -11.22
C SER A 70 -1.94 -1.81 -11.31
N LEU A 71 -2.79 -2.12 -10.33
CA LEU A 71 -3.59 -3.35 -10.34
C LEU A 71 -4.48 -3.42 -11.59
N THR A 72 -5.02 -2.29 -12.02
CA THR A 72 -5.90 -2.19 -13.20
C THR A 72 -5.16 -2.53 -14.48
N GLU A 73 -3.96 -1.99 -14.66
CA GLU A 73 -3.10 -2.29 -15.79
C GLU A 73 -2.69 -3.77 -15.78
N ALA A 74 -2.27 -4.29 -14.63
CA ALA A 74 -1.94 -5.70 -14.48
C ALA A 74 -3.13 -6.61 -14.81
N ALA A 75 -4.33 -6.27 -14.33
CA ALA A 75 -5.55 -7.03 -14.61
C ALA A 75 -5.92 -6.99 -16.09
N ALA A 76 -5.70 -5.86 -16.78
CA ALA A 76 -5.91 -5.76 -18.22
C ALA A 76 -4.98 -6.69 -19.01
N ILE A 77 -3.70 -6.77 -18.64
CA ILE A 77 -2.71 -7.67 -19.27
C ILE A 77 -3.12 -9.13 -19.09
N VAL A 78 -3.46 -9.53 -17.87
CA VAL A 78 -3.81 -10.94 -17.55
C VAL A 78 -5.25 -11.29 -17.95
N GLY A 79 -6.04 -10.31 -18.41
CA GLY A 79 -7.43 -10.50 -18.84
C GLY A 79 -8.39 -10.83 -17.70
N LEU A 80 -8.26 -10.14 -16.57
CA LEU A 80 -9.14 -10.23 -15.40
C LEU A 80 -9.70 -8.86 -15.01
N TYR A 81 -10.74 -8.88 -14.16
CA TYR A 81 -11.16 -7.67 -13.45
C TYR A 81 -10.18 -7.36 -12.30
N PRO A 82 -9.91 -6.07 -11.99
CA PRO A 82 -9.00 -5.69 -10.92
C PRO A 82 -9.37 -6.30 -9.56
N ASP A 83 -10.66 -6.31 -9.21
CA ASP A 83 -11.14 -6.88 -7.95
C ASP A 83 -10.87 -8.39 -7.85
N THR A 84 -11.01 -9.10 -8.98
CA THR A 84 -10.71 -10.53 -9.06
C THR A 84 -9.22 -10.77 -8.87
N LEU A 85 -8.38 -9.99 -9.56
CA LEU A 85 -6.93 -10.12 -9.44
C LEU A 85 -6.44 -9.77 -8.03
N SER A 86 -7.02 -8.76 -7.37
CA SER A 86 -6.69 -8.42 -5.98
C SER A 86 -6.89 -9.61 -5.06
N LYS A 87 -8.04 -10.28 -5.14
CA LYS A 87 -8.36 -11.43 -4.28
C LYS A 87 -7.37 -12.56 -4.42
N TYR A 88 -6.90 -12.84 -5.64
CA TYR A 88 -5.87 -13.84 -5.85
C TYR A 88 -4.55 -13.43 -5.19
N LEU A 89 -4.11 -12.20 -5.42
CA LEU A 89 -2.85 -11.67 -4.88
C LEU A 89 -2.88 -11.43 -3.36
N ASP A 90 -4.06 -11.33 -2.76
CA ASP A 90 -4.25 -11.14 -1.31
C ASP A 90 -4.32 -12.45 -0.53
N SER A 91 -4.22 -13.62 -1.19
CA SER A 91 -4.22 -14.88 -0.47
C SER A 91 -2.95 -15.02 0.40
N GLU A 92 -3.13 -15.31 1.70
CA GLU A 92 -2.06 -15.33 2.70
C GLU A 92 -0.91 -16.32 2.41
N GLN A 93 -1.07 -17.17 1.40
CA GLN A 93 -0.08 -18.16 0.98
C GLN A 93 1.01 -17.57 0.07
N LEU A 94 0.85 -16.33 -0.42
CA LEU A 94 1.66 -15.77 -1.50
C LEU A 94 2.77 -14.84 -1.01
N ASN A 95 3.56 -15.25 -0.02
CA ASN A 95 4.68 -14.50 0.56
C ASN A 95 5.76 -14.07 -0.49
N GLY A 96 5.42 -13.18 -1.41
CA GLY A 96 6.24 -12.79 -2.57
C GLY A 96 6.27 -13.81 -3.72
N GLU A 97 5.48 -14.88 -3.65
CA GLU A 97 5.45 -15.93 -4.69
C GLU A 97 4.61 -15.53 -5.90
N PHE A 98 4.94 -16.13 -7.05
CA PHE A 98 4.16 -15.95 -8.27
C PHE A 98 2.88 -16.77 -8.21
N ILE A 99 1.77 -16.17 -8.62
CA ILE A 99 0.54 -16.88 -8.94
C ILE A 99 0.42 -17.11 -10.43
N GLU A 100 -0.10 -18.27 -10.81
CA GLU A 100 -0.37 -18.61 -12.19
C GLU A 100 -1.84 -18.32 -12.52
N ILE A 101 -2.08 -17.41 -13.46
CA ILE A 101 -3.41 -17.03 -13.94
C ILE A 101 -3.38 -17.01 -15.46
N LYS A 102 -4.24 -17.80 -16.11
CA LYS A 102 -4.42 -17.80 -17.57
C LYS A 102 -3.09 -17.73 -18.32
N ASN A 103 -2.16 -18.63 -17.98
CA ASN A 103 -0.82 -18.75 -18.59
C ASN A 103 0.20 -17.67 -18.23
N HIS A 104 -0.13 -16.74 -17.34
CA HIS A 104 0.78 -15.71 -16.85
C HIS A 104 1.19 -16.02 -15.41
N LYS A 105 2.44 -15.75 -15.06
CA LYS A 105 2.90 -15.74 -13.67
C LYS A 105 2.97 -14.31 -13.18
N ILE A 106 2.15 -13.93 -12.21
CA ILE A 106 2.11 -12.56 -11.68
C ILE A 106 2.46 -12.52 -10.19
N LYS A 107 3.16 -11.48 -9.76
CA LYS A 107 3.38 -11.16 -8.34
C LYS A 107 3.43 -9.65 -8.11
N ARG A 108 3.18 -9.23 -6.86
CA ARG A 108 3.50 -7.87 -6.42
C ARG A 108 4.97 -7.78 -6.03
N VAL A 109 5.60 -6.67 -6.41
CA VAL A 109 6.99 -6.37 -6.10
C VAL A 109 7.04 -5.03 -5.40
N CYS A 110 7.63 -5.00 -4.21
CA CYS A 110 7.90 -3.76 -3.49
C CYS A 110 8.98 -2.95 -4.24
N VAL A 111 8.74 -1.66 -4.46
CA VAL A 111 9.67 -0.76 -5.17
C VAL A 111 10.63 -0.06 -4.21
N PHE A 112 10.20 0.21 -2.98
CA PHE A 112 10.98 0.90 -1.96
C PHE A 112 10.93 0.14 -0.63
N SER A 113 12.07 -0.35 -0.17
CA SER A 113 12.27 -0.99 1.14
C SER A 113 12.80 -0.01 2.18
#